data_AF-A0A8H6YZ03-F1
#
_entry.id   AF-A0A8H6YZ03-F1
#
_cell.length_a   1.000
_cell.length_b   1.000
_cell.length_c   1.000
_cell.angle_alpha   90.00
_cell.angle_beta   90.00
_cell.angle_gamma   90.00
#
_symmetry.space_group_name_H-M   'P 1'
#
loop_
_entity.id
_entity.type
_entity.pdbx_description
1 polymer ?
#
loop_
_entity_poly.entity_id
_entity_poly.type
_entity_poly.pdbx_seq_one_letter_code
_entity_poly.pdbx_strand_id
1 'polypeptide(L)'
;MDFCRDERLLPKNSAERWMCDDCHGEFDRLAIEFTLLDVVYGLERSFAQQDLRCSKCQQIQSDNVSRYCQCSGAYQFTLSKADVRRKLRTVVNVAIVHRLPRLKECAEIMLNNW
;
A
#
# COMPACT_ATOMS: atom_id res chain seq x y z
N MET A 1 7.26 14.35 -3.29
CA MET A 1 8.03 13.53 -2.36
C MET A 1 7.91 12.08 -2.81
N ASP A 2 8.94 11.57 -3.45
CA ASP A 2 9.08 10.18 -3.91
C ASP A 2 10.23 9.52 -3.12
N PHE A 3 9.88 8.65 -2.16
CA PHE A 3 10.85 7.98 -1.27
C PHE A 3 11.86 7.08 -1.97
N CYS A 4 11.61 6.70 -3.22
CA CYS A 4 12.51 5.84 -4.00
C CYS A 4 13.43 6.62 -4.94
N ARG A 5 13.13 7.89 -5.23
CA ARG A 5 13.85 8.68 -6.24
C ARG A 5 14.46 9.97 -5.69
N ASP A 6 13.89 10.53 -4.63
CA ASP A 6 14.36 11.79 -4.06
C ASP A 6 15.64 11.56 -3.23
N GLU A 7 16.81 11.82 -3.82
CA GLU A 7 18.13 11.66 -3.16
C GLU A 7 18.28 12.49 -1.86
N ARG A 8 17.48 13.55 -1.71
CA ARG A 8 17.45 14.42 -0.53
C ARG A 8 16.83 13.74 0.68
N LEU A 9 15.98 12.73 0.46
CA LEU A 9 15.38 11.93 1.51
C LEU A 9 16.30 10.81 1.98
N LEU A 10 17.34 10.46 1.19
CA LEU A 10 18.23 9.36 1.51
C LEU A 10 19.05 9.63 2.79
N PRO A 11 19.37 8.58 3.56
CA PRO A 11 20.22 8.68 4.73
C PRO A 11 21.62 9.21 4.40
N LYS A 12 21.88 10.49 4.69
CA LYS A 12 23.21 11.08 4.53
C LYS A 12 23.98 11.16 5.85
N ASN A 13 23.33 11.42 6.99
CA ASN A 13 23.92 11.57 8.33
C ASN A 13 22.90 11.28 9.46
N SER A 14 23.33 11.29 10.73
CA SER A 14 22.52 10.95 11.92
C SER A 14 21.32 11.87 12.21
N ALA A 15 21.15 12.98 11.50
CA ALA A 15 20.00 13.88 11.59
C ALA A 15 19.47 14.23 10.19
N GLU A 16 18.72 13.31 9.59
CA GLU A 16 18.04 13.53 8.31
C GLU A 16 16.85 14.48 8.49
N ARG A 17 17.00 15.71 8.01
CA ARG A 17 15.90 16.67 7.88
C ARG A 17 15.32 16.58 6.48
N TRP A 18 14.00 16.39 6.38
CA TRP A 18 13.31 16.42 5.11
C TRP A 18 12.80 17.83 4.86
N MET A 19 13.23 18.46 3.77
CA MET A 19 12.93 19.87 3.50
C MET A 19 12.09 20.01 2.22
N CYS A 20 11.13 20.92 2.24
CA CYS A 20 10.40 21.34 1.05
C CYS A 20 11.32 22.11 0.09
N ASP A 21 11.20 21.87 -1.22
CA ASP A 21 11.99 22.59 -2.23
C ASP A 21 11.54 24.03 -2.42
N ASP A 22 10.24 24.30 -2.26
CA ASP A 22 9.67 25.61 -2.59
C ASP A 22 9.79 26.60 -1.42
N CYS A 23 9.51 26.14 -0.19
CA CYS A 23 9.47 27.00 0.99
C CYS A 23 10.60 26.74 2.00
N HIS A 24 11.40 25.70 1.79
CA HIS A 24 12.45 25.27 2.73
C HIS A 24 11.95 25.04 4.17
N GLY A 25 10.66 24.72 4.34
CA GLY A 25 10.12 24.21 5.59
C GLY A 25 10.52 22.76 5.84
N GLU A 26 10.78 22.42 7.09
CA GLU A 26 11.02 21.03 7.50
C GLU A 26 9.70 20.26 7.58
N PHE A 27 9.66 19.08 6.96
CA PHE A 27 8.51 18.20 7.03
C PHE A 27 8.47 17.48 8.38
N ASP A 28 7.26 17.35 8.92
CA ASP A 28 7.01 16.49 10.06
C ASP A 28 7.12 15.01 9.64
N ARG A 29 8.21 14.36 10.06
CA ARG A 29 8.48 12.95 9.78
C ARG A 29 7.40 12.03 10.35
N LEU A 30 6.82 12.37 11.50
CA LEU A 30 5.78 11.56 12.14
C LEU A 30 4.46 11.67 11.36
N ALA A 31 4.10 12.87 10.92
CA ALA A 31 2.92 13.06 10.06
C ALA A 31 3.04 12.30 8.74
N ILE A 32 4.23 12.30 8.13
CA ILE A 32 4.52 11.51 6.93
C ILE A 32 4.43 10.00 7.22
N GLU A 33 4.98 9.55 8.35
CA GLU A 33 4.90 8.15 8.75
C GLU A 33 3.45 7.68 8.90
N PHE A 34 2.59 8.48 9.54
CA PHE A 34 1.16 8.20 9.64
C PHE A 34 0.44 8.21 8.29
N THR A 35 0.81 9.12 7.40
CA THR A 35 0.26 9.14 6.03
C THR A 35 0.61 7.85 5.28
N LEU A 36 1.83 7.33 5.45
CA LEU A 36 2.23 6.05 4.86
C LEU A 36 1.52 4.86 5.51
N LEU A 37 1.22 4.92 6.82
CA LEU A 37 0.37 3.92 7.49
C LEU A 37 -1.04 3.90 6.89
N ASP A 38 -1.64 5.07 6.61
CA ASP A 38 -2.94 5.14 5.95
C ASP A 38 -2.93 4.51 4.56
N VAL A 39 -1.81 4.60 3.82
CA VAL A 39 -1.61 3.88 2.55
C VAL A 39 -1.61 2.36 2.77
N VAL A 40 -0.91 1.86 3.78
CA VAL A 40 -0.88 0.41 4.09
C VAL A 40 -2.28 -0.12 4.40
N TYR A 41 -3.02 0.53 5.31
CA TYR A 41 -4.39 0.12 5.65
C TYR A 41 -5.37 0.39 4.51
N GLY A 42 -5.12 1.39 3.68
CA GLY A 42 -5.86 1.66 2.45
C GLY A 42 -5.75 0.51 1.44
N LEU A 43 -4.56 -0.08 1.27
CA LEU A 43 -4.36 -1.24 0.40
C LEU A 43 -5.16 -2.46 0.89
N GLU A 44 -5.14 -2.72 2.18
CA GLU A 44 -5.91 -3.81 2.78
C GLU A 44 -7.42 -3.60 2.59
N ARG A 45 -7.94 -2.42 2.96
CA ARG A 45 -9.35 -2.08 2.78
C ARG A 45 -9.79 -2.21 1.34
N SER A 46 -9.00 -1.68 0.40
CA SER A 46 -9.31 -1.75 -1.03
C SER A 46 -9.40 -3.19 -1.54
N PHE A 47 -8.52 -4.07 -1.07
CA PHE A 47 -8.57 -5.48 -1.45
C PHE A 47 -9.71 -6.24 -0.78
N ALA A 48 -10.00 -5.97 0.50
CA ALA A 48 -11.09 -6.60 1.21
C ALA A 48 -12.47 -6.21 0.65
N GLN A 49 -12.59 -4.97 0.16
CA GLN A 49 -13.83 -4.40 -0.39
C GLN A 49 -13.89 -4.43 -1.92
N GLN A 50 -12.95 -5.12 -2.57
CA GLN A 50 -12.91 -5.15 -4.03
C GLN A 50 -14.13 -5.86 -4.62
N ASP A 51 -14.53 -5.43 -5.82
CA ASP A 51 -15.49 -6.18 -6.62
C ASP A 51 -14.88 -7.50 -7.10
N LEU A 52 -15.75 -8.50 -7.29
CA LEU A 52 -15.39 -9.72 -8.00
C LEU A 52 -15.92 -9.69 -9.42
N ARG A 53 -15.12 -10.23 -10.36
CA ARG A 53 -15.44 -10.27 -11.79
C ARG A 53 -15.58 -11.70 -12.28
N CYS A 54 -16.60 -11.98 -13.07
CA CYS A 54 -16.77 -13.29 -13.69
C CYS A 54 -15.67 -13.55 -14.74
N SER A 55 -15.01 -14.69 -14.67
CA SER A 55 -13.97 -15.07 -15.63
C SER A 55 -14.48 -15.29 -17.06
N LYS A 56 -15.76 -15.64 -17.24
CA LYS A 56 -16.36 -15.92 -18.55
C LYS A 56 -16.97 -14.67 -19.21
N CYS A 57 -17.96 -14.07 -18.58
CA CYS A 57 -18.71 -12.95 -19.17
C CYS A 57 -18.20 -11.56 -18.75
N GLN A 58 -17.19 -11.49 -17.87
CA GLN A 58 -16.56 -10.25 -17.40
C GLN A 58 -17.50 -9.30 -16.63
N GLN A 59 -18.70 -9.73 -16.28
CA GLN A 59 -19.63 -8.97 -15.43
C GLN A 59 -19.16 -8.96 -13.98
N ILE A 60 -19.43 -7.86 -13.29
CA ILE A 60 -19.20 -7.71 -11.85
C ILE A 60 -20.28 -8.49 -11.09
N GLN A 61 -19.90 -9.05 -9.95
CA GLN A 61 -20.84 -9.70 -9.05
C GLN A 61 -21.84 -8.67 -8.49
N SER A 62 -23.12 -8.90 -8.72
CA SER A 62 -24.19 -7.97 -8.32
C SER A 62 -24.77 -8.24 -6.92
N ASP A 63 -24.39 -9.34 -6.29
CA ASP A 63 -24.90 -9.77 -4.97
C ASP A 63 -23.77 -10.31 -4.08
N ASN A 64 -24.01 -10.50 -2.78
CA ASN A 64 -22.96 -10.85 -1.83
C ASN A 64 -22.85 -12.36 -1.50
N VAL A 65 -23.69 -13.23 -2.09
CA VAL A 65 -23.84 -14.63 -1.64
C VAL A 65 -23.62 -15.65 -2.76
N SER A 66 -23.78 -15.25 -4.02
CA SER A 66 -23.61 -16.11 -5.18
C SER A 66 -22.17 -16.56 -5.34
N ARG A 67 -21.96 -17.88 -5.28
CA ARG A 67 -20.63 -18.47 -5.51
C ARG A 67 -20.21 -18.44 -6.98
N TYR A 68 -21.19 -18.43 -7.89
CA TYR A 68 -20.98 -18.47 -9.33
C TYR A 68 -21.85 -17.41 -10.02
N CYS A 69 -21.38 -16.90 -11.15
CA CYS A 69 -22.16 -16.01 -11.99
C CYS A 69 -23.33 -16.77 -12.65
N GLN A 70 -24.37 -16.05 -13.07
CA GLN A 70 -25.51 -16.60 -13.81
C GLN A 70 -25.11 -17.36 -15.10
N CYS A 71 -23.95 -17.06 -15.68
CA CYS A 71 -23.38 -17.78 -16.83
C CYS A 71 -22.55 -19.03 -16.43
N SER A 72 -22.65 -19.47 -15.17
CA SER A 72 -21.87 -20.56 -14.57
C SER A 72 -20.35 -20.33 -14.63
N GLY A 73 -19.92 -19.06 -14.59
CA GLY A 73 -18.51 -18.68 -14.50
C GLY A 73 -18.10 -18.43 -13.05
N ALA A 74 -16.86 -18.77 -12.71
CA ALA A 74 -16.30 -18.46 -11.40
C ALA A 74 -15.98 -16.96 -11.30
N TYR A 75 -16.20 -16.39 -10.11
CA TYR A 75 -15.77 -15.05 -9.78
C TYR A 75 -14.28 -15.02 -9.42
N GLN A 76 -13.60 -13.95 -9.81
CA GLN A 76 -12.17 -13.73 -9.58
C GLN A 76 -11.96 -12.34 -9.00
N PHE A 77 -10.88 -12.17 -8.23
CA PHE A 77 -10.45 -10.88 -7.72
C PHE A 77 -10.14 -9.90 -8.86
N THR A 78 -10.58 -8.66 -8.71
CA THR A 78 -10.22 -7.57 -9.62
C THR A 78 -8.85 -6.98 -9.29
N LEU A 79 -8.43 -7.08 -8.03
CA LEU A 79 -7.11 -6.72 -7.54
C LEU A 79 -6.27 -7.98 -7.30
N SER A 80 -5.06 -8.00 -7.84
CA SER A 80 -4.13 -9.11 -7.65
C SER A 80 -3.55 -9.12 -6.23
N LYS A 81 -3.67 -10.27 -5.55
CA LYS A 81 -3.02 -10.49 -4.25
C LYS A 81 -1.49 -10.33 -4.34
N ALA A 82 -0.90 -10.75 -5.46
CA ALA A 82 0.53 -10.62 -5.70
C ALA A 82 0.96 -9.15 -5.83
N ASP A 83 0.13 -8.29 -6.44
CA ASP A 83 0.42 -6.87 -6.59
C ASP A 83 0.34 -6.14 -5.25
N VAL A 84 -0.65 -6.46 -4.41
CA VAL A 84 -0.74 -5.89 -3.06
C VAL A 84 0.47 -6.31 -2.22
N ARG A 85 0.84 -7.60 -2.25
CA ARG A 85 2.04 -8.11 -1.57
C ARG A 85 3.33 -7.44 -2.07
N ARG A 86 3.41 -7.10 -3.36
CA ARG A 86 4.55 -6.33 -3.92
C ARG A 86 4.58 -4.90 -3.38
N LYS A 87 3.43 -4.21 -3.36
CA LYS A 87 3.32 -2.85 -2.80
C LYS A 87 3.68 -2.79 -1.32
N LEU A 88 3.17 -3.72 -0.51
CA LEU A 88 3.51 -3.82 0.91
C LEU A 88 5.02 -3.99 1.13
N ARG A 89 5.69 -4.81 0.31
CA ARG A 89 7.14 -4.99 0.38
C ARG A 89 7.92 -3.72 0.03
N THR A 90 7.45 -2.95 -0.93
CA THR A 90 8.01 -1.63 -1.22
C THR A 90 7.87 -0.71 -0.01
N VAL A 91 6.71 -0.69 0.66
CA VAL A 91 6.52 0.12 1.87
C VAL A 91 7.45 -0.30 3.00
N VAL A 92 7.62 -1.61 3.23
CA VAL A 92 8.59 -2.13 4.21
C VAL A 92 10.01 -1.64 3.90
N ASN A 93 10.44 -1.74 2.64
CA ASN A 93 11.77 -1.27 2.23
C ASN A 93 11.94 0.24 2.45
N VAL A 94 10.92 1.04 2.11
CA VAL A 94 10.90 2.48 2.40
C VAL A 94 11.03 2.73 3.90
N ALA A 95 10.27 2.02 4.73
CA ALA A 95 10.30 2.19 6.17
C ALA A 95 11.67 1.83 6.78
N ILE A 96 12.34 0.79 6.26
CA ILE A 96 13.68 0.39 6.69
C ILE A 96 14.72 1.45 6.30
N VAL A 97 14.76 1.84 5.02
CA VAL A 97 15.75 2.81 4.50
C VAL A 97 15.62 4.15 5.21
N HIS A 98 14.39 4.62 5.40
CA HIS A 98 14.08 5.93 5.98
C HIS A 98 13.88 5.90 7.50
N ARG A 99 14.20 4.79 8.18
CA ARG A 99 14.10 4.63 9.64
C ARG A 99 12.75 5.09 10.22
N LEU A 100 11.67 4.56 9.66
CA LEU A 100 10.29 4.79 10.08
C LEU A 100 9.80 3.58 10.88
N PRO A 101 10.01 3.54 12.21
CA PRO A 101 9.85 2.33 13.00
C PRO A 101 8.40 1.85 13.11
N ARG A 102 7.42 2.76 13.25
CA ARG A 102 6.00 2.38 13.35
C ARG A 102 5.49 1.87 12.02
N LEU A 103 5.85 2.55 10.93
CA LEU A 103 5.51 2.10 9.59
C LEU A 103 6.12 0.73 9.29
N LYS A 104 7.38 0.52 9.65
CA LYS A 104 8.07 -0.76 9.46
C LYS A 104 7.31 -1.89 10.17
N GLU A 105 7.05 -1.73 11.47
CA GLU A 105 6.36 -2.75 12.27
C GLU A 105 4.99 -3.10 11.67
N CYS A 106 4.14 -2.10 11.42
CA CYS A 106 2.80 -2.34 10.89
C CYS A 106 2.83 -2.93 9.46
N ALA A 107 3.72 -2.45 8.59
CA ALA A 107 3.83 -2.95 7.22
C ALA A 107 4.41 -4.37 7.16
N GLU A 108 5.34 -4.74 8.05
CA GLU A 108 5.87 -6.10 8.15
C GLU A 108 4.81 -7.08 8.67
N ILE A 109 4.07 -6.71 9.73
CA ILE A 109 2.96 -7.50 10.24
C ILE A 109 1.91 -7.71 9.15
N MET A 110 1.54 -6.63 8.44
CA MET A 110 0.62 -6.73 7.31
C MET A 110 1.17 -7.69 6.26
N LEU A 111 2.37 -7.45 5.74
CA LEU A 111 2.99 -8.28 4.69
C LEU A 111 3.07 -9.78 5.04
N ASN A 112 3.34 -10.11 6.31
CA ASN A 112 3.42 -11.50 6.77
C ASN A 112 2.07 -12.23 6.76
N ASN A 113 0.95 -11.48 6.88
CA ASN A 113 -0.41 -12.03 6.86
C ASN A 113 -1.02 -12.14 5.45
N TRP A 114 -0.31 -11.69 4.41
CA TRP A 114 -0.74 -11.76 3.00
C TRP A 114 -0.18 -12.99 2.29
#